data_AF-A0A7V0MKT7-F1
#
_entry.id   AF-A0A7V0MKT7-F1
#
_cell.length_a   1.000
_cell.length_b   1.000
_cell.length_c   1.000
_cell.angle_alpha   90.00
_cell.angle_beta   90.00
_cell.angle_gamma   90.00
#
_symmetry.space_group_name_H-M   'P 1'
#
loop_
_entity.id
_entity.type
_entity.pdbx_description
1 polymer ?
#
loop_
_entity_poly.entity_id
_entity_poly.type
_entity_poly.pdbx_seq_one_letter_code
_entity_poly.pdbx_strand_id
1 'polypeptide(L)'
;MVKAAVMTAPKKLEVWEFPYPSIADDAMLLEVELCGICGTDTHTYRGEITQYGGTKAETMTPFPIIPGHEIVGVVAEMGKRAHDT
;
A
#
# COMPACT_ATOMS: atom_id res chain seq x y z
N MET A 1 4.16 -1.06 17.15
CA MET A 1 3.39 -0.07 16.35
C MET A 1 4.25 0.30 15.16
N VAL A 2 3.63 0.52 14.01
CA VAL A 2 4.28 1.01 12.78
C VAL A 2 3.53 2.23 12.26
N LYS A 3 4.20 3.10 11.51
CA LYS A 3 3.59 4.30 10.93
C LYS A 3 3.30 4.07 9.45
N ALA A 4 2.21 4.63 8.96
CA ALA A 4 1.91 4.69 7.53
C ALA A 4 1.35 6.05 7.14
N ALA A 5 1.68 6.49 5.93
CA ALA A 5 1.00 7.60 5.29
C ALA A 5 -0.38 7.11 4.80
N VAL A 6 -1.45 7.78 5.21
CA VAL A 6 -2.84 7.41 4.88
C VAL A 6 -3.48 8.56 4.15
N MET A 7 -3.90 8.33 2.91
CA MET A 7 -4.81 9.24 2.22
C MET A 7 -6.21 9.00 2.76
N THR A 8 -6.77 9.96 3.50
CA THR A 8 -8.08 9.81 4.16
C THR A 8 -9.23 10.38 3.34
N ALA A 9 -8.91 11.29 2.41
CA ALA A 9 -9.80 11.91 1.43
C ALA A 9 -8.96 12.56 0.33
N PRO A 10 -9.56 13.02 -0.79
CA PRO A 10 -8.86 13.83 -1.77
C PRO A 10 -8.15 15.02 -1.10
N LYS A 11 -6.87 15.20 -1.46
CA LYS A 11 -5.94 16.21 -0.96
C LYS A 11 -5.62 16.12 0.54
N LYS A 12 -5.96 15.01 1.20
CA LYS A 12 -5.77 14.83 2.65
C LYS A 12 -4.90 13.61 2.94
N LEU A 13 -3.67 13.87 3.35
CA LEU A 13 -2.69 12.86 3.76
C LEU A 13 -2.37 13.03 5.25
N GLU A 14 -2.45 11.95 6.01
CA GLU A 14 -2.14 11.91 7.44
C GLU A 14 -1.13 10.79 7.73
N VAL A 15 -0.45 10.86 8.88
CA VAL A 15 0.36 9.75 9.38
C VAL A 15 -0.41 9.08 10.50
N TRP A 16 -0.77 7.81 10.32
CA TRP A 16 -1.45 7.00 11.32
C TRP A 16 -0.50 5.96 11.90
N GLU A 17 -0.80 5.51 13.12
CA GLU A 17 -0.10 4.38 13.74
C GLU A 17 -0.96 3.12 13.67
N PHE A 18 -0.34 2.00 13.29
CA PHE A 18 -0.96 0.69 13.20
C PHE A 18 -0.25 -0.29 14.14
N PRO A 19 -0.92 -1.35 14.59
CA PRO A 19 -0.25 -2.49 15.20
C PRO A 19 0.82 -3.03 14.27
N TYR A 20 1.86 -3.63 14.85
CA TYR A 20 2.85 -4.35 14.04
C TYR A 20 2.13 -5.53 13.33
N PRO A 21 2.29 -5.73 12.01
CA PRO A 21 1.51 -6.72 11.29
C PRO A 21 1.83 -8.15 11.71
N SER A 22 0.81 -9.00 11.83
CA SER A 22 1.00 -10.46 11.87
C SER A 22 1.09 -11.02 10.45
N ILE A 23 1.97 -11.98 10.21
CA ILE A 23 2.10 -12.64 8.90
C ILE A 23 1.43 -14.01 8.85
N ALA A 24 0.91 -14.36 7.67
CA ALA A 24 0.49 -15.71 7.35
C ALA A 24 1.70 -16.61 7.05
N ASP A 25 1.49 -17.93 7.07
CA ASP A 25 2.57 -18.90 6.82
C ASP A 25 3.18 -18.78 5.41
N ASP A 26 2.44 -18.29 4.43
CA ASP A 26 2.83 -18.13 3.02
C ASP A 26 3.17 -16.68 2.65
N ALA A 27 3.34 -15.79 3.64
CA ALA A 27 3.64 -14.39 3.44
C ALA A 27 4.99 -13.98 4.03
N MET A 28 5.50 -12.82 3.60
CA MET A 28 6.64 -12.14 4.20
C MET A 28 6.22 -10.77 4.71
N LEU A 29 6.86 -10.34 5.80
CA LEU A 29 6.78 -8.96 6.26
C LEU A 29 8.00 -8.20 5.74
N LEU A 30 7.74 -7.09 5.06
CA LEU A 30 8.79 -6.20 4.56
C LEU A 30 8.91 -4.99 5.48
N GLU A 31 10.13 -4.73 5.98
CA GLU A 31 10.50 -3.42 6.51
C GLU A 31 10.78 -2.50 5.33
N VAL A 32 9.88 -1.55 5.08
CA VAL A 32 9.95 -0.64 3.94
C VAL A 32 11.03 0.41 4.18
N GLU A 33 12.04 0.44 3.32
CA GLU A 33 13.13 1.41 3.35
C GLU A 33 12.80 2.63 2.47
N LEU A 34 12.27 2.39 1.28
CA LEU A 34 11.92 3.44 0.31
C LEU A 34 10.65 3.05 -0.45
N CYS A 35 9.89 4.07 -0.87
CA CYS A 35 8.74 3.92 -1.75
C CYS A 35 8.75 5.04 -2.80
N GLY A 36 8.66 4.66 -4.07
CA GLY A 36 8.47 5.60 -5.17
C GLY A 36 7.12 6.30 -5.11
N ILE A 37 7.03 7.48 -5.73
CA ILE A 37 5.76 8.18 -5.94
C ILE A 37 5.47 8.11 -7.44
N CYS A 38 4.43 7.37 -7.78
CA CYS A 38 3.96 7.23 -9.15
C CYS A 38 2.96 8.33 -9.52
N GLY A 39 2.70 8.50 -10.82
CA GLY A 39 1.60 9.34 -11.30
C GLY A 39 0.26 8.94 -10.69
N THR A 40 0.01 7.64 -10.54
CA THR A 40 -1.22 7.09 -9.95
C THR A 40 -1.44 7.54 -8.50
N ASP A 41 -0.39 7.70 -7.70
CA ASP A 41 -0.51 8.24 -6.33
C ASP A 41 -0.94 9.71 -6.36
N THR A 42 -0.42 10.49 -7.32
CA THR A 42 -0.82 11.89 -7.51
C THR A 42 -2.25 12.03 -8.00
N HIS A 43 -2.69 11.17 -8.93
CA HIS A 43 -4.09 11.11 -9.39
C HIS A 43 -5.03 10.76 -8.21
N THR A 44 -4.68 9.74 -7.44
CA THR A 44 -5.43 9.34 -6.23
C THR A 44 -5.49 10.50 -5.22
N TYR A 45 -4.36 11.17 -4.96
CA TYR A 45 -4.34 12.35 -4.08
C TYR A 45 -5.26 13.47 -4.56
N ARG A 46 -5.50 13.62 -5.86
CA ARG A 46 -6.45 14.61 -6.42
C ARG A 46 -7.91 14.16 -6.37
N GLY A 47 -8.17 12.90 -6.01
CA GLY A 47 -9.50 12.29 -6.01
C GLY A 47 -9.87 11.63 -7.35
N GLU A 48 -8.92 11.49 -8.26
CA GLU A 48 -9.09 10.80 -9.55
C GLU A 48 -8.92 9.28 -9.29
N ILE A 49 -9.97 8.66 -8.76
CA ILE A 49 -9.91 7.31 -8.17
C ILE A 49 -10.36 6.18 -9.10
N THR A 50 -10.87 6.49 -10.30
CA THR A 50 -11.22 5.46 -11.28
C THR A 50 -9.95 4.93 -11.95
N GLN A 51 -9.63 3.67 -11.68
CA GLN A 51 -8.55 2.93 -12.34
C GLN A 51 -9.13 2.15 -13.52
N TYR A 52 -8.40 2.10 -14.63
CA TYR A 52 -8.79 1.36 -15.84
C TYR A 52 -10.19 1.71 -16.39
N GLY A 53 -10.57 2.99 -16.31
CA GLY A 53 -11.90 3.48 -16.70
C GLY A 53 -12.30 3.08 -18.12
N GLY A 54 -13.54 2.62 -18.28
CA GLY A 54 -14.10 2.16 -19.55
C GLY A 54 -13.68 0.74 -19.96
N THR A 55 -12.99 -0.01 -19.09
CA THR A 55 -12.59 -1.40 -19.34
C THR A 55 -13.33 -2.39 -18.45
N LYS A 56 -13.20 -3.69 -18.74
CA LYS A 56 -13.72 -4.75 -17.85
C LYS A 56 -13.04 -4.83 -16.49
N ALA A 57 -11.87 -4.19 -16.34
CA ALA A 57 -11.07 -4.16 -15.12
C ALA A 57 -11.25 -2.84 -14.35
N GLU A 58 -12.24 -2.01 -14.72
CA GLU A 58 -12.52 -0.76 -14.04
C GLU A 58 -12.73 -1.01 -12.54
N THR A 59 -12.01 -0.24 -11.73
CA THR A 59 -12.11 -0.29 -10.27
C THR A 59 -11.92 1.10 -9.69
N MET A 60 -12.33 1.29 -8.43
CA MET A 60 -12.22 2.57 -7.75
C MET A 60 -11.30 2.42 -6.54
N THR A 61 -10.27 3.27 -6.47
CA THR A 61 -9.40 3.36 -5.30
C THR A 61 -10.20 3.91 -4.10
N PRO A 62 -10.31 3.18 -2.98
CA PRO A 62 -11.08 3.62 -1.83
C PRO A 62 -10.32 4.68 -1.00
N PHE A 63 -11.05 5.40 -0.16
CA PHE A 63 -10.50 6.13 0.97
C PHE A 63 -11.13 5.61 2.28
N PRO A 64 -10.37 5.50 3.39
CA PRO A 64 -8.94 5.75 3.49
C PRO A 64 -8.10 4.65 2.81
N ILE A 65 -6.90 5.01 2.34
CA ILE A 65 -5.94 4.07 1.75
C ILE A 65 -4.50 4.41 2.16
N ILE A 66 -3.68 3.38 2.36
CA ILE A 66 -2.22 3.50 2.40
C ILE A 66 -1.73 3.34 0.95
N PRO A 67 -1.27 4.41 0.28
CA PRO A 67 -0.76 4.35 -1.09
C PRO A 67 0.67 3.78 -1.12
N GLY A 68 1.25 3.68 -2.32
CA GLY A 68 2.61 3.18 -2.52
C GLY A 68 2.64 1.75 -3.05
N HIS A 69 2.98 1.64 -4.34
CA HIS A 69 3.08 0.38 -5.08
C HIS A 69 4.46 0.19 -5.73
N GLU A 70 5.43 1.02 -5.33
CA GLU A 70 6.81 1.04 -5.82
C GLU A 70 7.78 0.92 -4.64
N ILE A 71 7.61 -0.13 -3.82
CA ILE A 71 8.31 -0.31 -2.55
C ILE A 71 9.59 -1.12 -2.69
N VAL A 72 10.60 -0.76 -1.90
CA VAL A 72 11.80 -1.57 -1.64
C VAL A 72 12.09 -1.60 -0.14
N GLY A 73 12.68 -2.71 0.32
CA GLY A 73 12.90 -2.93 1.74
C GLY A 73 13.62 -4.21 2.05
N VAL A 74 13.70 -4.54 3.33
CA VAL A 74 14.33 -5.76 3.86
C VAL A 74 13.24 -6.71 4.38
N VAL A 75 13.40 -8.01 4.14
CA VAL A 75 12.51 -9.01 4.73
C VAL A 75 12.75 -9.04 6.25
N ALA A 76 11.78 -8.54 7.01
CA ALA A 76 11.83 -8.49 8.47
C ALA A 76 11.40 -9.84 9.09
N GLU A 77 10.38 -10.46 8.50
CA GLU A 77 9.87 -11.78 8.92
C GLU A 77 9.40 -12.58 7.70
N MET A 78 9.49 -13.91 7.82
CA MET A 78 9.09 -14.83 6.76
C MET A 78 8.25 -15.97 7.34
N GLY A 79 7.10 -16.21 6.73
CA GLY A 79 6.23 -17.32 7.05
C GLY A 79 6.87 -18.67 6.71
N LYS A 80 6.46 -19.73 7.39
CA LYS A 80 7.08 -21.06 7.29
C LYS A 80 7.09 -21.64 5.87
N ARG A 81 6.11 -21.28 5.05
CA ARG A 81 5.92 -21.73 3.66
C ARG A 81 6.15 -20.64 2.63
N ALA A 82 6.59 -19.44 3.04
CA ALA A 82 6.77 -18.32 2.13
C ALA A 82 7.94 -18.52 1.12
N HIS A 83 8.74 -19.57 1.32
CA HIS A 83 9.84 -19.96 0.43
C HIS A 83 9.47 -21.14 -0.49
N ASP A 84 8.26 -21.71 -0.36
CA ASP A 84 7.81 -22.82 -1.18
C ASP A 84 7.52 -22.29 -2.60
N THR A 85 8.26 -22.80 -3.60
CA THR A 85 8.10 -22.44 -5.02
C THR A 85 7.12 -23.35 -5.75
#